data_AF-A0A7G3ZIE5-F1
#
_entry.id   AF-A0A7G3ZIE5-F1
#
_cell.length_a   1.000
_cell.length_b   1.000
_cell.length_c   1.000
_cell.angle_alpha   90.00
_cell.angle_beta   90.00
_cell.angle_gamma   90.00
#
_symmetry.space_group_name_H-M   'P 1'
#
loop_
_entity.id
_entity.type
_entity.pdbx_description
1 polymer ?
#
loop_
_entity_poly.entity_id
_entity_poly.type
_entity_poly.pdbx_seq_one_letter_code
_entity_poly.pdbx_strand_id
1 'polypeptide(L)'
;MAMYKHSYDLNEEYRRTQSQIYGLQETILNSAKNASGSGKLKSAADTLRQRFNEPEHTSVGCDKVLQCVKNKYGPAPSRVLATLEYHPYHSGGPLRKELPAVPAEIQSSFSLAMPRPFLPGFSEEHINQLVTIQVSYEDLRDSYRGTDSPRAQNNEIWGCNIYTDDSDPLLVLRHCGLSISDYNGAHRTPANAENSDNVQGTVPPEGTPFDLEVDILLLPTLQSYPGVKQFGVTSRAWGIDTPTPHDGLSYGIYAIRITSRDTSTRNIDPQHQRVDTSHWETEGPRI
;
A
#
# COMPACT_ATOMS: atom_id res chain seq x y z
N MET A 1 72.81 -0.07 -42.93
CA MET A 1 71.56 0.67 -42.68
C MET A 1 70.87 -0.05 -41.52
N ALA A 2 71.01 0.45 -40.29
CA ALA A 2 70.60 -0.27 -39.08
C ALA A 2 69.11 -0.03 -38.79
N MET A 3 68.33 -1.11 -38.69
CA MET A 3 66.93 -1.10 -38.26
C MET A 3 66.85 -0.96 -36.74
N TYR A 4 66.24 0.12 -36.26
CA TYR A 4 65.85 0.29 -34.85
C TYR A 4 64.64 -0.60 -34.54
N LYS A 5 64.80 -1.59 -33.67
CA LYS A 5 63.68 -2.31 -33.03
C LYS A 5 63.12 -1.43 -31.92
N HIS A 6 61.87 -0.99 -32.07
CA HIS A 6 61.13 -0.32 -31.00
C HIS A 6 60.62 -1.41 -30.04
N SER A 7 61.27 -1.58 -28.89
CA SER A 7 60.79 -2.49 -27.85
C SER A 7 59.65 -1.81 -27.09
N TYR A 8 58.44 -2.34 -27.24
CA TYR A 8 57.27 -1.97 -26.45
C TYR A 8 57.54 -2.33 -24.98
N ASP A 9 57.80 -1.33 -24.15
CA ASP A 9 58.09 -1.54 -22.73
C ASP A 9 56.77 -1.59 -21.95
N LEU A 10 56.17 -2.79 -21.86
CA LEU A 10 55.00 -3.10 -21.03
C LEU A 10 55.11 -2.59 -19.59
N ASN A 11 56.35 -2.40 -19.11
CA ASN A 11 56.65 -1.90 -17.78
C ASN A 11 56.35 -0.40 -17.64
N GLU A 12 56.41 0.38 -18.73
CA GLU A 12 56.09 1.80 -18.71
C GLU A 12 54.58 2.05 -18.63
N GLU A 13 53.77 1.30 -19.38
CA GLU A 13 52.30 1.37 -19.28
C GLU A 13 51.80 0.88 -17.92
N TYR A 14 52.42 -0.17 -17.37
CA TYR A 14 52.12 -0.64 -16.03
C TYR A 14 52.45 0.43 -14.97
N ARG A 15 53.60 1.09 -15.06
CA ARG A 15 53.98 2.19 -14.15
C ARG A 15 53.05 3.39 -14.26
N ARG A 16 52.61 3.74 -15.47
CA ARG A 16 51.63 4.82 -15.68
C ARG A 16 50.29 4.48 -15.05
N THR A 17 49.80 3.27 -15.28
CA THR A 17 48.53 2.80 -14.70
C THR A 17 48.59 2.77 -13.16
N GLN A 18 49.69 2.28 -12.59
CA GLN A 18 49.90 2.30 -11.13
C GLN A 18 49.93 3.73 -10.58
N SER A 19 50.62 4.66 -11.26
CA SER A 19 50.66 6.07 -10.82
C SER A 19 49.28 6.74 -10.82
N GLN A 20 48.41 6.39 -11.78
CA GLN A 20 47.04 6.88 -11.84
C GLN A 20 46.17 6.31 -10.72
N ILE A 21 46.32 5.02 -10.41
CA ILE A 21 45.61 4.36 -9.30
C ILE A 21 46.00 5.00 -7.97
N TYR A 22 47.29 5.24 -7.73
CA TYR A 22 47.75 5.90 -6.50
C TYR A 22 47.26 7.35 -6.41
N GLY A 23 47.28 8.11 -7.51
CA GLY A 23 46.75 9.48 -7.53
C GLY A 23 45.25 9.54 -7.24
N LEU A 24 44.47 8.58 -7.75
CA LEU A 24 43.04 8.44 -7.44
C LEU A 24 42.80 8.08 -5.97
N GLN A 25 43.58 7.15 -5.42
CA GLN A 25 43.49 6.77 -4.02
C GLN A 25 43.81 7.94 -3.09
N GLU A 26 44.83 8.73 -3.40
CA GLU A 26 45.20 9.92 -2.64
C GLU A 26 44.12 11.01 -2.72
N THR A 27 43.53 11.20 -3.90
CA THR A 27 42.39 12.13 -4.09
C THR A 27 41.20 11.71 -3.24
N ILE A 28 40.83 10.42 -3.25
CA ILE A 28 39.73 9.86 -2.46
C ILE A 28 40.02 9.99 -0.95
N LEU A 29 41.26 9.70 -0.52
CA LEU A 29 41.70 9.85 0.87
C LEU A 29 41.63 11.31 1.34
N ASN A 30 42.04 12.25 0.49
CA ASN A 30 41.98 13.68 0.81
C ASN A 30 40.55 14.21 0.80
N SER A 31 39.69 13.74 -0.10
CA SER A 31 38.24 14.03 -0.08
C SER A 31 37.57 13.47 1.19
N ALA A 32 37.94 12.26 1.62
CA ALA A 32 37.41 11.65 2.84
C ALA A 32 37.92 12.33 4.12
N LYS A 33 39.18 12.77 4.15
CA LYS A 33 39.74 13.57 5.27
C LYS A 33 39.10 14.95 5.37
N ASN A 34 38.86 15.61 4.24
CA ASN A 34 38.16 16.89 4.22
C ASN A 34 36.68 16.74 4.61
N ALA A 35 36.05 15.61 4.30
CA ALA A 35 34.68 15.30 4.73
C ALA A 35 34.57 14.93 6.23
N SER A 36 35.66 14.52 6.88
CA SER A 36 35.69 14.15 8.31
C SER A 36 36.11 15.31 9.24
N GLY A 37 36.29 16.51 8.68
CA GLY A 37 36.76 17.71 9.37
C GLY A 37 35.70 18.73 9.78
N SER A 38 34.47 18.34 10.17
CA SER A 38 33.61 19.08 11.13
C SER A 38 32.26 18.38 11.27
N GLY A 39 31.92 17.92 12.48
CA GLY A 39 30.58 17.43 12.79
C GLY A 39 30.59 16.14 13.60
N LYS A 40 29.98 16.18 14.78
CA LYS A 40 29.90 15.11 15.79
C LYS A 40 29.57 13.73 15.19
N LEU A 41 30.37 12.74 15.56
CA LEU A 41 30.19 11.31 15.25
C LEU A 41 28.81 10.81 15.75
N LYS A 42 27.92 10.45 14.83
CA LYS A 42 26.83 9.51 15.08
C LYS A 42 27.25 8.14 14.55
N SER A 43 26.91 7.10 15.29
CA SER A 43 27.34 5.70 15.06
C SER A 43 26.88 5.20 13.68
N ALA A 44 27.69 4.38 13.02
CA ALA A 44 27.36 3.71 11.76
C ALA A 44 26.08 2.84 11.82
N ALA A 45 25.62 2.49 13.04
CA ALA A 45 24.32 1.85 13.25
C ALA A 45 23.12 2.78 12.97
N ASP A 46 23.27 4.10 13.15
CA ASP A 46 22.22 5.08 12.84
C ASP A 46 22.09 5.30 11.32
N THR A 47 23.18 5.17 10.57
CA THR A 47 23.19 5.38 9.11
C THR A 47 22.49 4.24 8.35
N LEU A 48 22.47 3.01 8.88
CA LEU A 48 21.72 1.90 8.28
C LEU A 48 20.21 1.98 8.53
N ARG A 49 19.76 2.67 9.60
CA ARG A 49 18.33 2.94 9.83
C ARG A 49 17.78 4.02 8.90
N GLN A 50 18.61 4.92 8.37
CA GLN A 50 18.19 6.00 7.47
C GLN A 50 18.04 5.60 5.98
N ARG A 51 18.31 4.34 5.60
CA ARG A 51 18.11 3.88 4.22
C ARG A 51 16.70 3.36 3.91
N PHE A 52 15.84 3.22 4.91
CA PHE A 52 14.39 3.17 4.70
C PHE A 52 13.88 4.60 4.85
N ASN A 53 14.03 5.40 3.78
CA ASN A 53 13.25 6.62 3.67
C ASN A 53 11.79 6.22 3.84
N GLU A 54 11.13 6.69 4.90
CA GLU A 54 9.68 6.71 4.90
C GLU A 54 9.23 7.33 3.57
N PRO A 55 8.25 6.74 2.87
CA PRO A 55 7.76 7.33 1.63
C PRO A 55 7.36 8.77 1.91
N GLU A 56 7.80 9.72 1.07
CA GLU A 56 7.40 11.13 1.16
C GLU A 56 5.88 11.22 1.29
N HIS A 57 5.40 11.44 2.51
CA HIS A 57 3.97 11.50 2.78
C HIS A 57 3.51 12.92 2.49
N THR A 58 2.94 13.13 1.29
CA THR A 58 2.26 14.39 1.00
C THR A 58 1.02 14.45 1.89
N SER A 59 1.00 15.36 2.86
CA SER A 59 -0.13 15.53 3.78
C SER A 59 -1.30 16.21 3.04
N VAL A 60 -2.36 15.44 2.80
CA VAL A 60 -3.63 15.93 2.24
C VAL A 60 -4.69 15.79 3.32
N GLY A 61 -5.18 16.90 3.88
CA GLY A 61 -6.14 16.85 5.00
C GLY A 61 -7.58 16.59 4.53
N CYS A 62 -8.23 15.55 5.07
CA CYS A 62 -9.65 15.26 4.85
C CYS A 62 -10.55 15.71 6.02
N ASP A 63 -9.97 16.25 7.09
CA ASP A 63 -10.64 16.55 8.36
C ASP A 63 -11.86 17.46 8.20
N LYS A 64 -11.78 18.46 7.32
CA LYS A 64 -12.89 19.40 7.07
C LYS A 64 -14.09 18.71 6.45
N VAL A 65 -13.86 17.74 5.57
CA VAL A 65 -14.94 16.96 4.94
C VAL A 65 -15.59 16.06 5.99
N LEU A 66 -14.78 15.34 6.78
CA LEU A 66 -15.28 14.47 7.84
C LEU A 66 -16.04 15.26 8.91
N GLN A 67 -15.55 16.43 9.30
CA GLN A 67 -16.25 17.32 10.23
C GLN A 67 -17.59 17.82 9.65
N CYS A 68 -17.64 18.15 8.36
CA CYS A 68 -18.87 18.55 7.69
C CYS A 68 -19.91 17.41 7.70
N VAL A 69 -19.48 16.19 7.39
CA VAL A 69 -20.33 15.00 7.43
C VAL A 69 -20.81 14.73 8.86
N LYS A 70 -19.91 14.78 9.85
CA LYS A 70 -20.22 14.65 11.28
C LYS A 70 -21.29 15.63 11.74
N ASN A 71 -21.18 16.89 11.34
CA ASN A 71 -22.12 17.93 11.71
C ASN A 71 -23.51 17.75 11.06
N LYS A 72 -23.56 17.25 9.82
CA LYS A 72 -24.81 17.14 9.05
C LYS A 72 -25.54 15.80 9.22
N TYR A 73 -24.79 14.70 9.31
CA TYR A 73 -25.33 13.33 9.28
C TYR A 73 -25.12 12.56 10.59
N GLY A 74 -24.40 13.13 11.56
CA GLY A 74 -24.14 12.53 12.87
C GLY A 74 -22.70 12.03 13.05
N PRO A 75 -22.27 11.79 14.30
CA PRO A 75 -20.87 11.56 14.65
C PRO A 75 -20.32 10.19 14.28
N ALA A 76 -21.18 9.22 14.02
CA ALA A 76 -20.79 7.87 13.62
C ALA A 76 -21.55 7.46 12.36
N PRO A 77 -21.02 6.51 11.57
CA PRO A 77 -21.75 5.94 10.46
C PRO A 77 -23.07 5.33 10.96
N SER A 78 -24.16 5.59 10.24
CA SER A 78 -25.50 5.23 10.71
C SER A 78 -25.79 3.72 10.66
N ARG A 79 -25.25 3.01 9.66
CA ARG A 79 -25.37 1.56 9.48
C ARG A 79 -24.42 1.03 8.39
N VAL A 80 -24.32 -0.29 8.29
CA VAL A 80 -23.76 -1.00 7.12
C VAL A 80 -24.87 -1.24 6.10
N LEU A 81 -24.64 -0.82 4.85
CA LEU A 81 -25.59 -0.92 3.75
C LEU A 81 -25.59 -2.28 3.07
N ALA A 82 -24.40 -2.77 2.76
CA ALA A 82 -24.20 -4.00 2.01
C ALA A 82 -22.82 -4.57 2.30
N THR A 83 -22.71 -5.87 2.04
CA THR A 83 -21.43 -6.58 1.95
C THR A 83 -21.22 -7.01 0.52
N LEU A 84 -20.13 -6.55 -0.10
CA LEU A 84 -19.77 -6.81 -1.49
C LEU A 84 -18.55 -7.73 -1.54
N GLU A 85 -18.57 -8.70 -2.45
CA GLU A 85 -17.38 -9.50 -2.78
C GLU A 85 -16.59 -8.79 -3.88
N TYR A 86 -15.29 -8.58 -3.67
CA TYR A 86 -14.43 -7.97 -4.67
C TYR A 86 -14.33 -8.83 -5.94
N HIS A 87 -14.30 -8.19 -7.10
CA HIS A 87 -14.03 -8.88 -8.36
C HIS A 87 -13.31 -7.96 -9.36
N PRO A 88 -12.22 -8.40 -10.02
CA PRO A 88 -11.40 -7.55 -10.90
C PRO A 88 -12.12 -7.07 -12.18
N TYR A 89 -13.16 -7.78 -12.63
CA TYR A 89 -13.86 -7.47 -13.90
C TYR A 89 -15.33 -7.03 -13.73
N HIS A 90 -15.87 -7.11 -12.51
CA HIS A 90 -17.29 -6.87 -12.27
C HIS A 90 -17.48 -5.83 -11.18
N SER A 91 -18.63 -5.18 -11.19
CA SER A 91 -19.08 -4.40 -10.05
C SER A 91 -19.36 -5.33 -8.87
N GLY A 92 -19.16 -4.83 -7.65
CA GLY A 92 -19.40 -5.57 -6.42
C GLY A 92 -20.82 -6.08 -6.36
N GLY A 93 -20.96 -7.39 -6.16
CA GLY A 93 -22.23 -8.06 -5.95
C GLY A 93 -22.32 -8.61 -4.53
N PRO A 94 -23.53 -9.03 -4.10
CA PRO A 94 -23.68 -9.78 -2.86
C PRO A 94 -22.83 -11.06 -2.90
N LEU A 95 -22.37 -11.53 -1.73
CA LEU A 95 -21.62 -12.80 -1.58
C LEU A 95 -22.22 -13.88 -2.49
N ARG A 96 -21.38 -14.48 -3.34
CA ARG A 96 -21.70 -15.52 -4.33
C ARG A 96 -22.95 -16.35 -3.98
N LYS A 97 -24.08 -16.01 -4.62
CA LYS A 97 -24.89 -17.03 -5.28
C LYS A 97 -24.36 -17.10 -6.70
N GLU A 98 -23.95 -18.28 -7.14
CA GLU A 98 -23.41 -18.56 -8.48
C GLU A 98 -24.01 -17.61 -9.53
N LEU A 99 -23.20 -16.63 -9.95
CA LEU A 99 -23.59 -15.78 -11.07
C LEU A 99 -23.71 -16.72 -12.27
N PRO A 100 -24.83 -16.70 -13.02
CA PRO A 100 -24.91 -17.48 -14.24
C PRO A 100 -23.73 -17.09 -15.13
N ALA A 101 -23.01 -18.10 -15.62
CA ALA A 101 -21.84 -17.89 -16.48
C ALA A 101 -22.20 -16.90 -17.58
N VAL A 102 -21.51 -15.75 -17.59
CA VAL A 102 -21.67 -14.78 -18.67
C VAL A 102 -21.30 -15.51 -19.96
N PRO A 103 -22.17 -15.53 -20.99
CA PRO A 103 -21.82 -16.15 -22.26
C PRO A 103 -20.49 -15.56 -22.75
N ALA A 104 -19.53 -16.42 -23.07
CA ALA A 104 -18.17 -16.05 -23.46
C ALA A 104 -18.11 -15.06 -24.65
N GLU A 105 -19.22 -14.93 -25.37
CA GLU A 105 -19.43 -14.09 -26.55
C GLU A 105 -19.65 -12.59 -26.23
N ILE A 106 -19.90 -12.21 -24.98
CA ILE A 106 -20.22 -10.81 -24.57
C ILE A 106 -19.05 -10.11 -23.84
N GLN A 107 -18.00 -10.84 -23.48
CA GLN A 107 -16.79 -10.25 -22.90
C GLN A 107 -15.90 -9.72 -24.04
N SER A 108 -16.25 -8.55 -24.58
CA SER A 108 -15.37 -7.87 -25.53
C SER A 108 -14.00 -7.64 -24.87
N SER A 109 -12.91 -7.75 -25.64
CA SER A 109 -11.56 -7.47 -25.13
C SER A 109 -11.48 -6.09 -24.47
N PHE A 110 -12.30 -5.14 -24.94
CA PHE A 110 -12.44 -3.81 -24.36
C PHE A 110 -13.04 -3.84 -22.94
N SER A 111 -14.09 -4.62 -22.70
CA SER A 111 -14.73 -4.75 -21.38
C SER A 111 -13.84 -5.45 -20.33
N LEU A 112 -12.92 -6.31 -20.79
CA LEU A 112 -11.90 -6.91 -19.92
C LEU A 112 -10.75 -5.94 -19.63
N ALA A 113 -10.37 -5.12 -20.62
CA ALA A 113 -9.33 -4.11 -20.46
C ALA A 113 -9.80 -2.93 -19.61
N MET A 114 -11.06 -2.51 -19.73
CA MET A 114 -11.66 -1.38 -19.02
C MET A 114 -12.97 -1.84 -18.35
N PRO A 115 -12.88 -2.52 -17.19
CA PRO A 115 -14.07 -2.98 -16.48
C PRO A 115 -14.90 -1.80 -15.97
N ARG A 116 -16.17 -2.05 -15.68
CA ARG A 116 -17.02 -1.05 -15.01
C ARG A 116 -16.49 -0.75 -13.60
N PRO A 117 -16.79 0.44 -13.03
CA PRO A 117 -16.49 0.73 -11.63
C PRO A 117 -16.90 -0.41 -10.69
N PHE A 118 -16.05 -0.68 -9.71
CA PHE A 118 -16.33 -1.74 -8.74
C PHE A 118 -17.55 -1.38 -7.88
N LEU A 119 -17.60 -0.16 -7.33
CA LEU A 119 -18.73 0.24 -6.52
C LEU A 119 -19.98 0.43 -7.38
N PRO A 120 -21.16 -0.04 -6.93
CA PRO A 120 -22.41 0.33 -7.57
C PRO A 120 -22.70 1.81 -7.37
N GLY A 121 -23.52 2.41 -8.24
CA GLY A 121 -23.94 3.80 -8.09
C GLY A 121 -24.79 3.99 -6.84
N PHE A 122 -24.22 4.60 -5.81
CA PHE A 122 -24.92 4.99 -4.58
C PHE A 122 -25.50 6.40 -4.70
N SER A 123 -26.71 6.61 -4.22
CA SER A 123 -27.35 7.93 -4.12
C SER A 123 -26.97 8.68 -2.85
N GLU A 124 -27.26 9.99 -2.77
CA GLU A 124 -26.97 10.84 -1.61
C GLU A 124 -27.57 10.36 -0.28
N GLU A 125 -28.64 9.57 -0.30
CA GLU A 125 -29.24 9.00 0.92
C GLU A 125 -28.31 8.01 1.66
N HIS A 126 -27.29 7.52 0.95
CA HIS A 126 -26.28 6.60 1.44
C HIS A 126 -25.08 7.29 2.09
N ILE A 127 -25.02 8.62 2.09
CA ILE A 127 -23.95 9.37 2.78
C ILE A 127 -23.94 9.04 4.28
N ASN A 128 -22.75 8.94 4.86
CA ASN A 128 -22.53 8.54 6.25
C ASN A 128 -23.02 7.12 6.58
N GLN A 129 -22.91 6.21 5.60
CA GLN A 129 -23.16 4.78 5.76
C GLN A 129 -21.93 3.98 5.33
N LEU A 130 -21.82 2.76 5.83
CA LEU A 130 -20.70 1.87 5.53
C LEU A 130 -21.07 0.88 4.43
N VAL A 131 -20.10 0.53 3.59
CA VAL A 131 -20.15 -0.64 2.72
C VAL A 131 -18.97 -1.53 3.08
N THR A 132 -19.25 -2.80 3.34
CA THR A 132 -18.21 -3.77 3.64
C THR A 132 -17.79 -4.48 2.35
N ILE A 133 -16.49 -4.54 2.10
CA ILE A 133 -15.91 -5.18 0.92
C ILE A 133 -15.06 -6.36 1.39
N GLN A 134 -15.37 -7.55 0.90
CA GLN A 134 -14.56 -8.74 1.12
C GLN A 134 -13.55 -8.87 0.00
N VAL A 135 -12.27 -8.97 0.35
CA VAL A 135 -11.15 -9.06 -0.57
C VAL A 135 -10.35 -10.30 -0.25
N SER A 136 -10.09 -11.11 -1.27
CA SER A 136 -9.23 -12.28 -1.14
C SER A 136 -7.75 -11.90 -1.14
N TYR A 137 -6.91 -12.74 -0.53
CA TYR A 137 -5.45 -12.63 -0.64
C TYR A 137 -5.00 -12.55 -2.11
N GLU A 138 -5.61 -13.38 -2.96
CA GLU A 138 -5.25 -13.51 -4.37
C GLU A 138 -5.50 -12.20 -5.11
N ASP A 139 -6.67 -11.59 -4.96
CA ASP A 139 -7.00 -10.32 -5.61
C ASP A 139 -6.04 -9.20 -5.20
N LEU A 140 -5.73 -9.13 -3.89
CA LEU A 140 -4.79 -8.14 -3.37
C LEU A 140 -3.38 -8.35 -3.92
N ARG A 141 -2.88 -9.59 -3.88
CA ARG A 141 -1.57 -9.97 -4.44
C ARG A 141 -1.49 -9.64 -5.92
N ASP A 142 -2.54 -9.94 -6.66
CA ASP A 142 -2.61 -9.77 -8.11
C ASP A 142 -2.66 -8.29 -8.49
N SER A 143 -3.35 -7.46 -7.70
CA SER A 143 -3.25 -5.98 -7.77
C SER A 143 -1.80 -5.50 -7.58
N TYR A 144 -1.07 -6.01 -6.57
CA TYR A 144 0.32 -5.65 -6.33
C TYR A 144 1.26 -6.03 -7.49
N ARG A 145 1.02 -7.18 -8.11
CA ARG A 145 1.83 -7.70 -9.22
C ARG A 145 1.44 -7.14 -10.59
N GLY A 146 0.27 -6.51 -10.69
CA GLY A 146 -0.30 -6.10 -11.97
C GLY A 146 -0.69 -7.28 -12.85
N THR A 147 -0.98 -8.45 -12.25
CA THR A 147 -1.49 -9.65 -12.92
C THR A 147 -2.99 -9.73 -12.69
N ASP A 148 -3.80 -10.10 -13.70
CA ASP A 148 -5.26 -10.27 -13.59
C ASP A 148 -6.02 -9.14 -12.85
N SER A 149 -5.48 -7.92 -12.92
CA SER A 149 -5.96 -6.75 -12.19
C SER A 149 -6.07 -5.54 -13.13
N PRO A 150 -7.03 -5.54 -14.07
CA PRO A 150 -7.17 -4.48 -15.07
C PRO A 150 -7.30 -3.09 -14.44
N ARG A 151 -8.02 -2.96 -13.32
CA ARG A 151 -8.17 -1.68 -12.62
C ARG A 151 -6.85 -1.14 -12.08
N ALA A 152 -5.99 -2.03 -11.57
CA ALA A 152 -4.64 -1.69 -11.14
C ALA A 152 -3.76 -1.29 -12.33
N GLN A 153 -3.84 -2.01 -13.44
CA GLN A 153 -3.10 -1.71 -14.68
C GLN A 153 -3.51 -0.36 -15.29
N ASN A 154 -4.80 -0.03 -15.24
CA ASN A 154 -5.36 1.23 -15.73
C ASN A 154 -5.14 2.41 -14.78
N ASN A 155 -4.60 2.16 -13.58
CA ASN A 155 -4.46 3.13 -12.50
C ASN A 155 -5.80 3.83 -12.20
N GLU A 156 -6.85 3.03 -12.01
CA GLU A 156 -8.21 3.47 -11.67
C GLU A 156 -8.30 3.92 -10.21
N ILE A 157 -7.63 5.02 -9.89
CA ILE A 157 -7.64 5.64 -8.57
C ILE A 157 -7.60 7.16 -8.72
N TRP A 158 -8.55 7.86 -8.12
CA TRP A 158 -8.65 9.32 -8.15
C TRP A 158 -8.84 9.86 -6.74
N GLY A 159 -8.00 10.82 -6.36
CA GLY A 159 -8.03 11.43 -5.03
C GLY A 159 -7.02 10.86 -4.03
N CYS A 160 -7.13 11.33 -2.80
CA CYS A 160 -6.23 11.01 -1.71
C CYS A 160 -6.98 11.17 -0.40
N ASN A 161 -6.92 10.16 0.48
CA ASN A 161 -7.69 10.03 1.73
C ASN A 161 -9.21 9.91 1.53
N ILE A 162 -9.76 10.72 0.63
CA ILE A 162 -11.10 10.62 0.07
C ILE A 162 -10.95 10.43 -1.45
N TYR A 163 -11.62 9.41 -1.96
CA TYR A 163 -11.51 8.93 -3.33
C TYR A 163 -12.88 9.01 -4.01
N THR A 164 -12.90 9.09 -5.34
CA THR A 164 -14.13 8.94 -6.13
C THR A 164 -14.66 7.51 -6.03
N ASP A 165 -15.96 7.28 -6.21
CA ASP A 165 -16.52 5.92 -6.27
C ASP A 165 -16.05 5.10 -7.48
N ASP A 166 -15.54 5.76 -8.52
CA ASP A 166 -14.81 5.15 -9.64
C ASP A 166 -13.47 4.48 -9.23
N SER A 167 -12.92 4.82 -8.06
CA SER A 167 -11.61 4.30 -7.63
C SER A 167 -11.66 2.84 -7.18
N ASP A 168 -10.71 2.03 -7.63
CA ASP A 168 -10.53 0.64 -7.24
C ASP A 168 -10.16 0.51 -5.75
N PRO A 169 -10.94 -0.23 -4.94
CA PRO A 169 -10.66 -0.39 -3.51
C PRO A 169 -9.28 -0.97 -3.21
N LEU A 170 -8.72 -1.84 -4.06
CA LEU A 170 -7.39 -2.40 -3.82
C LEU A 170 -6.30 -1.37 -4.03
N LEU A 171 -6.37 -0.57 -5.08
CA LEU A 171 -5.48 0.58 -5.27
C LEU A 171 -5.61 1.57 -4.11
N VAL A 172 -6.82 1.84 -3.61
CA VAL A 172 -7.03 2.73 -2.47
C VAL A 172 -6.39 2.17 -1.19
N LEU A 173 -6.57 0.89 -0.88
CA LEU A 173 -5.93 0.25 0.28
C LEU A 173 -4.40 0.38 0.22
N ARG A 174 -3.82 0.11 -0.95
CA ARG A 174 -2.39 0.27 -1.20
C ARG A 174 -1.94 1.71 -1.04
N HIS A 175 -2.69 2.65 -1.59
CA HIS A 175 -2.42 4.09 -1.50
C HIS A 175 -2.53 4.60 -0.05
N CYS A 176 -3.39 4.01 0.78
CA CYS A 176 -3.47 4.27 2.22
C CYS A 176 -2.37 3.55 3.03
N GLY A 177 -1.51 2.74 2.39
CA GLY A 177 -0.37 2.08 3.02
C GLY A 177 -0.62 0.66 3.54
N LEU A 178 -1.68 -0.02 3.10
CA LEU A 178 -1.84 -1.45 3.36
C LEU A 178 -0.92 -2.26 2.44
N SER A 179 0.01 -3.00 3.03
CA SER A 179 0.98 -3.88 2.36
C SER A 179 0.59 -5.35 2.50
N ILE A 180 1.03 -6.17 1.54
CA ILE A 180 1.00 -7.64 1.64
C ILE A 180 2.17 -8.22 2.44
N SER A 181 3.06 -7.36 2.92
CA SER A 181 4.20 -7.69 3.77
C SER A 181 4.13 -6.91 5.08
N ASP A 182 5.08 -7.18 5.99
CA ASP A 182 5.04 -6.67 7.36
C ASP A 182 5.13 -5.13 7.48
N TYR A 183 5.60 -4.42 6.45
CA TYR A 183 5.69 -2.95 6.48
C TYR A 183 4.40 -2.28 6.01
N ASN A 184 3.65 -1.71 6.96
CA ASN A 184 2.39 -1.01 6.72
C ASN A 184 2.48 0.47 7.16
N GLY A 185 1.68 1.32 6.51
CA GLY A 185 1.52 2.72 6.91
C GLY A 185 0.75 2.90 8.23
N ALA A 186 0.91 4.06 8.86
CA ALA A 186 0.31 4.38 10.17
C ALA A 186 -1.05 5.10 10.09
N HIS A 187 -1.60 5.33 8.89
CA HIS A 187 -2.86 6.05 8.66
C HIS A 187 -3.72 5.35 7.60
N ARG A 188 -3.93 4.04 7.74
CA ARG A 188 -4.58 3.23 6.68
C ARG A 188 -6.08 3.45 6.54
N THR A 189 -6.71 4.09 7.53
CA THR A 189 -8.16 4.32 7.55
C THR A 189 -8.48 5.82 7.70
N PRO A 190 -8.11 6.66 6.72
CA PRO A 190 -8.20 8.11 6.85
C PRO A 190 -9.64 8.64 6.96
N ALA A 191 -10.66 7.87 6.57
CA ALA A 191 -12.06 8.29 6.72
C ALA A 191 -12.61 8.07 8.14
N ASN A 192 -11.83 7.43 9.03
CA ASN A 192 -12.18 7.28 10.43
C ASN A 192 -11.47 8.35 11.26
N ALA A 193 -12.20 9.44 11.54
CA ALA A 193 -11.67 10.60 12.26
C ALA A 193 -11.27 10.30 13.72
N GLU A 194 -11.86 9.28 14.34
CA GLU A 194 -11.58 8.91 15.74
C GLU A 194 -10.40 7.92 15.83
N ASN A 195 -10.17 7.13 14.79
CA ASN A 195 -9.03 6.22 14.69
C ASN A 195 -8.56 6.11 13.22
N SER A 196 -7.55 6.90 12.85
CA SER A 196 -7.00 6.94 11.49
C SER A 196 -6.27 5.66 11.04
N ASP A 197 -6.09 4.69 11.95
CA ASP A 197 -5.48 3.39 11.67
C ASP A 197 -6.28 2.26 12.33
N ASN A 198 -7.60 2.26 12.11
CA ASN A 198 -8.55 1.28 12.60
C ASN A 198 -8.40 -0.07 11.88
N VAL A 199 -7.29 -0.75 12.18
CA VAL A 199 -6.93 -2.05 11.63
C VAL A 199 -6.97 -3.12 12.72
N GLN A 200 -7.72 -4.19 12.47
CA GLN A 200 -7.81 -5.36 13.35
C GLN A 200 -7.08 -6.53 12.71
N GLY A 201 -6.33 -7.27 13.53
CA GLY A 201 -5.43 -8.32 13.05
C GLY A 201 -4.12 -7.74 12.50
N THR A 202 -3.26 -8.64 12.03
CA THR A 202 -1.93 -8.31 11.52
C THR A 202 -1.74 -8.96 10.17
N VAL A 203 -1.12 -8.23 9.23
CA VAL A 203 -0.62 -8.84 7.98
C VAL A 203 0.34 -9.96 8.39
N PRO A 204 0.10 -11.22 8.00
CA PRO A 204 1.00 -12.31 8.30
C PRO A 204 2.29 -12.20 7.46
N PRO A 205 3.34 -12.97 7.81
CA PRO A 205 4.59 -12.94 7.08
C PRO A 205 4.42 -13.16 5.58
N GLU A 206 5.30 -12.56 4.79
CA GLU A 206 5.26 -12.60 3.33
C GLU A 206 5.02 -14.02 2.78
N GLY A 207 4.07 -14.12 1.86
CA GLY A 207 3.69 -15.39 1.24
C GLY A 207 2.60 -16.16 1.99
N THR A 208 2.23 -15.76 3.21
CA THR A 208 1.12 -16.36 3.96
C THR A 208 -0.21 -15.77 3.50
N PRO A 209 -1.16 -16.57 2.99
CA PRO A 209 -2.45 -16.05 2.55
C PRO A 209 -3.31 -15.50 3.69
N PHE A 210 -3.98 -14.37 3.46
CA PHE A 210 -4.94 -13.75 4.37
C PHE A 210 -6.06 -13.05 3.60
N ASP A 211 -7.25 -13.00 4.20
CA ASP A 211 -8.38 -12.26 3.65
C ASP A 211 -8.57 -10.93 4.37
N LEU A 212 -9.19 -10.00 3.66
CA LEU A 212 -9.57 -8.71 4.21
C LEU A 212 -11.08 -8.53 4.20
N GLU A 213 -11.57 -7.91 5.26
CA GLU A 213 -12.87 -7.29 5.29
C GLU A 213 -12.66 -5.79 5.52
N VAL A 214 -13.08 -4.98 4.56
CA VAL A 214 -12.79 -3.54 4.52
C VAL A 214 -14.10 -2.78 4.59
N ASP A 215 -14.26 -1.92 5.57
CA ASP A 215 -15.37 -0.99 5.60
C ASP A 215 -14.95 0.32 4.95
N ILE A 216 -15.71 0.74 3.94
CA ILE A 216 -15.61 2.07 3.36
C ILE A 216 -16.74 2.95 3.87
N LEU A 217 -16.44 4.22 4.14
CA LEU A 217 -17.44 5.23 4.48
C LEU A 217 -17.84 5.99 3.22
N LEU A 218 -19.13 5.99 2.90
CA LEU A 218 -19.68 6.78 1.81
C LEU A 218 -19.78 8.25 2.23
N LEU A 219 -19.24 9.12 1.39
CA LEU A 219 -19.05 10.55 1.61
C LEU A 219 -19.68 11.35 0.46
N PRO A 220 -20.07 12.62 0.71
CA PRO A 220 -20.54 13.49 -0.37
C PRO A 220 -19.50 13.61 -1.48
N THR A 221 -19.96 13.84 -2.69
CA THR A 221 -19.13 14.19 -3.84
C THR A 221 -18.31 15.45 -3.56
N LEU A 222 -17.02 15.44 -3.89
CA LEU A 222 -16.16 16.61 -3.78
C LEU A 222 -16.09 17.35 -5.11
N GLN A 223 -15.84 18.67 -5.05
CA GLN A 223 -15.63 19.48 -6.25
C GLN A 223 -14.35 19.11 -6.99
N SER A 224 -13.33 18.67 -6.25
CA SER A 224 -12.03 18.31 -6.78
C SER A 224 -11.36 17.28 -5.87
N TYR A 225 -10.55 16.42 -6.47
CA TYR A 225 -9.78 15.37 -5.82
C TYR A 225 -8.30 15.55 -6.15
N PRO A 226 -7.41 15.72 -5.16
CA PRO A 226 -5.97 15.85 -5.41
C PRO A 226 -5.34 14.50 -5.76
N GLY A 227 -4.52 14.48 -6.81
CA GLY A 227 -3.67 13.35 -7.15
C GLY A 227 -2.31 13.45 -6.48
N VAL A 228 -1.87 12.41 -5.77
CA VAL A 228 -0.57 12.36 -5.08
C VAL A 228 0.05 10.97 -5.23
N LYS A 229 1.34 10.86 -4.90
CA LYS A 229 2.03 9.57 -4.82
C LYS A 229 2.20 9.17 -3.36
N GLN A 230 1.66 8.00 -2.98
CA GLN A 230 1.81 7.41 -1.65
C GLN A 230 2.03 5.90 -1.76
N PHE A 231 2.95 5.36 -0.95
CA PHE A 231 3.24 3.91 -0.86
C PHE A 231 3.42 3.21 -2.23
N GLY A 232 4.03 3.90 -3.19
CA GLY A 232 4.30 3.37 -4.53
C GLY A 232 3.13 3.45 -5.52
N VAL A 233 1.95 3.95 -5.12
CA VAL A 233 0.79 4.20 -5.97
C VAL A 233 0.69 5.70 -6.26
N THR A 234 0.40 6.08 -7.51
CA THR A 234 0.19 7.50 -7.89
C THR A 234 -1.27 7.71 -8.25
N SER A 235 -2.02 8.39 -7.39
CA SER A 235 -3.42 8.70 -7.64
C SER A 235 -3.60 9.83 -8.65
N ARG A 236 -4.70 9.77 -9.40
CA ARG A 236 -5.07 10.78 -10.39
C ARG A 236 -5.80 11.93 -9.74
N ALA A 237 -5.59 13.14 -10.23
CA ALA A 237 -6.41 14.28 -9.86
C ALA A 237 -7.74 14.27 -10.63
N TRP A 238 -8.76 14.91 -10.07
CA TRP A 238 -10.04 15.19 -10.73
C TRP A 238 -10.52 16.59 -10.35
N GLY A 239 -11.10 17.34 -11.30
CA GLY A 239 -11.75 18.61 -10.99
C GLY A 239 -10.81 19.78 -10.64
N ILE A 240 -9.48 19.62 -10.73
CA ILE A 240 -8.50 20.67 -10.42
C ILE A 240 -8.31 21.64 -11.60
N ASP A 241 -7.94 21.11 -12.77
CA ASP A 241 -7.65 21.95 -13.95
C ASP A 241 -8.93 22.33 -14.71
N THR A 242 -9.91 21.42 -14.71
CA THR A 242 -11.24 21.62 -15.30
C THR A 242 -12.28 21.28 -14.24
N PRO A 243 -12.99 22.27 -13.66
CA PRO A 243 -13.95 22.05 -12.59
C PRO A 243 -15.22 21.39 -13.13
N THR A 244 -15.10 20.09 -13.43
CA THR A 244 -16.21 19.21 -13.78
C THR A 244 -16.51 18.38 -12.55
N PRO A 245 -17.67 18.56 -11.90
CA PRO A 245 -18.07 17.74 -10.78
C PRO A 245 -18.09 16.28 -11.21
N HIS A 246 -17.58 15.41 -10.36
CA HIS A 246 -17.83 13.99 -10.45
C HIS A 246 -19.34 13.74 -10.21
N ASP A 247 -19.92 12.72 -10.84
CA ASP A 247 -21.37 12.44 -10.79
C ASP A 247 -21.78 11.36 -9.78
N GLY A 248 -20.81 10.60 -9.27
CA GLY A 248 -20.98 9.65 -8.16
C GLY A 248 -20.57 10.21 -6.80
N LEU A 249 -20.68 9.38 -5.76
CA LEU A 249 -20.27 9.74 -4.39
C LEU A 249 -18.73 9.71 -4.24
N SER A 250 -18.27 10.13 -3.07
CA SER A 250 -16.90 9.84 -2.63
C SER A 250 -16.90 8.70 -1.61
N TYR A 251 -15.74 8.11 -1.37
CA TYR A 251 -15.55 7.22 -0.23
C TYR A 251 -14.14 7.33 0.37
N GLY A 252 -13.97 6.78 1.56
CA GLY A 252 -12.64 6.53 2.12
C GLY A 252 -12.64 5.32 3.05
N ILE A 253 -11.46 4.80 3.37
CA ILE A 253 -11.32 3.60 4.20
C ILE A 253 -11.63 3.95 5.66
N TYR A 254 -12.57 3.21 6.27
CA TYR A 254 -13.05 3.42 7.64
C TYR A 254 -12.54 2.36 8.63
N ALA A 255 -12.43 1.10 8.20
CA ALA A 255 -11.89 0.00 8.99
C ALA A 255 -11.29 -1.08 8.09
N ILE A 256 -10.28 -1.78 8.57
CA ILE A 256 -9.70 -2.96 7.91
C ILE A 256 -9.64 -4.09 8.93
N ARG A 257 -10.17 -5.26 8.58
CA ARG A 257 -10.05 -6.49 9.37
C ARG A 257 -9.26 -7.51 8.56
N ILE A 258 -8.17 -7.99 9.13
CA ILE A 258 -7.25 -8.94 8.51
C ILE A 258 -7.46 -10.30 9.15
N THR A 259 -7.81 -11.30 8.33
CA THR A 259 -8.00 -12.69 8.78
C THR A 259 -6.98 -13.58 8.09
N SER A 260 -6.00 -14.05 8.85
CA SER A 260 -5.05 -15.05 8.34
C SER A 260 -5.78 -16.33 7.94
N ARG A 261 -5.46 -16.89 6.77
CA ARG A 261 -5.95 -18.20 6.34
C ARG A 261 -5.14 -19.36 6.92
N ASP A 262 -4.19 -19.08 7.81
CA ASP A 262 -3.34 -20.10 8.41
C ASP A 262 -4.19 -21.21 9.04
N THR A 263 -4.00 -22.42 8.50
CA THR A 263 -4.69 -23.63 8.93
C THR A 263 -3.88 -24.43 9.94
N SER A 264 -2.65 -24.01 10.26
CA SER A 264 -1.74 -24.73 11.15
C SER A 264 -2.31 -24.97 12.56
N THR A 265 -3.23 -24.12 13.02
CA THR A 265 -3.88 -24.22 14.33
C THR A 265 -5.30 -24.77 14.30
N ARG A 266 -5.87 -25.07 13.11
CA ARG A 266 -7.30 -25.45 12.96
C ARG A 266 -7.71 -26.72 13.69
N ASN A 267 -6.74 -27.59 14.02
CA ASN A 267 -6.94 -28.86 14.71
C ASN A 267 -6.18 -28.95 16.05
N ILE A 268 -5.71 -27.82 16.59
CA ILE A 268 -5.06 -27.81 17.90
C ILE A 268 -6.14 -27.61 18.96
N ASP A 269 -6.35 -28.62 19.81
CA ASP A 269 -7.23 -28.52 20.97
C ASP A 269 -6.83 -27.29 21.82
N PRO A 270 -7.78 -26.43 22.26
CA PRO A 270 -7.50 -25.27 23.11
C PRO A 270 -6.63 -25.59 24.34
N GLN A 271 -6.62 -26.84 24.80
CA GLN A 271 -5.79 -27.30 25.92
C GLN A 271 -4.30 -27.37 25.56
N HIS A 272 -3.94 -27.56 24.29
CA HIS A 272 -2.56 -27.62 23.80
C HIS A 272 -1.95 -26.23 23.52
N GLN A 273 -2.76 -25.16 23.52
CA GLN A 273 -2.26 -23.77 23.43
C GLN A 273 -1.71 -23.25 24.76
N ARG A 274 -2.02 -23.90 25.88
CA ARG A 274 -1.49 -23.52 27.20
C ARG A 274 -0.20 -24.28 27.45
N VAL A 275 0.93 -23.64 27.16
CA VAL A 275 2.20 -24.04 27.77
C VAL A 275 2.08 -23.69 29.25
N ASP A 276 1.87 -24.69 30.09
CA ASP A 276 1.93 -24.52 31.54
C ASP A 276 3.37 -24.22 31.93
N THR A 277 3.70 -22.95 32.15
CA THR A 277 5.05 -22.53 32.52
C THR A 277 5.34 -22.62 34.02
N SER A 278 4.40 -23.13 34.83
CA SER A 278 4.54 -23.15 36.30
C SER A 278 5.69 -24.03 36.82
N HIS A 279 6.19 -24.97 36.00
CA HIS A 279 7.30 -25.85 36.36
C HIS A 279 8.70 -25.28 36.06
N TRP A 280 8.81 -24.16 35.33
CA TRP A 280 10.09 -23.55 34.98
C TRP A 280 10.63 -22.63 36.07
N GLU A 281 9.82 -22.27 37.07
CA GLU A 281 10.23 -21.41 38.20
C GLU A 281 10.98 -22.18 39.31
N THR A 282 11.04 -23.51 39.26
CA THR A 282 11.63 -24.32 40.35
C THR A 282 13.11 -24.69 40.17
N GLU A 283 13.75 -24.36 39.04
CA GLU A 283 15.18 -24.61 38.83
C GLU A 283 15.99 -23.31 38.75
N GLY A 284 15.93 -22.52 39.83
CA GLY A 284 16.96 -21.53 40.11
C GLY A 284 18.30 -22.22 40.45
N PRO A 285 19.45 -21.64 40.05
CA PRO A 285 20.75 -22.26 40.23
C PRO A 285 21.04 -22.44 41.72
N ARG A 286 21.30 -23.68 42.15
CA ARG A 286 21.84 -23.97 43.48
C ARG A 286 23.29 -23.48 43.53
N ILE A 287 23.51 -22.38 44.25
CA ILE A 287 24.82 -21.85 44.64
C ILE A 287 25.41 -22.77 45.72
#